data_AF-A0A4U3KWC4-F1
#
_entry.id   AF-A0A4U3KWC4-F1
#
_cell.length_a   1.000
_cell.length_b   1.000
_cell.length_c   1.000
_cell.angle_alpha   90.00
_cell.angle_beta   90.00
_cell.angle_gamma   90.00
#
_symmetry.space_group_name_H-M   'P 1'
#
loop_
_entity.id
_entity.type
_entity.pdbx_description
1 polymer ?
#
loop_
_entity_poly.entity_id
_entity_poly.type
_entity_poly.pdbx_seq_one_letter_code
_entity_poly.pdbx_strand_id
1 'polypeptide(L)'
;MTQENAINQAKEAIGKAQPDDYILTPTKHAAELKDKAPALAAILNSSELTITAEQYENYDKEALAAQNEFRHVFNRANGLALATAVLVALVLATGILQSFLPGNTEHYVIIGLSIGAIITGALAAKDLNTVKQGELLKDWMAKRAAAECSRLEYFNTVATAPVAPTGEIPTALLKFEYFRRYQLDVQLAFFKRRGAKLREDARKTLSYSSWAIAGAAIATGIAGILSVVKPHFAAIATLGSVFAALSAYATIREQIYQSQRIAERYTLTVNTLQNLSRKLDDVRNAIFTLGDLPMLDFIAAIHEQLSLEHKQWLGEHNNAQDVVDKLEAALKKAAAQLTSKADTTKATVQSTP
;
A
#
# COMPACT_ATOMS: atom_id res chain seq x y z
N MET A 1 -48.41 2.10 9.48
CA MET A 1 -47.11 2.01 10.19
C MET A 1 -46.64 3.42 10.52
N THR A 2 -46.14 3.70 11.74
CA THR A 2 -45.55 5.01 12.07
C THR A 2 -44.15 5.14 11.46
N GLN A 3 -43.70 6.37 11.20
CA GLN A 3 -42.38 6.67 10.64
C GLN A 3 -41.24 6.05 11.48
N GLU A 4 -41.29 6.24 12.81
CA GLU A 4 -40.28 5.72 13.72
C GLU A 4 -40.22 4.19 13.71
N ASN A 5 -41.39 3.52 13.66
CA ASN A 5 -41.46 2.07 13.59
C ASN A 5 -40.87 1.55 12.27
N ALA A 6 -41.19 2.19 11.14
CA ALA A 6 -40.63 1.85 9.83
C ALA A 6 -39.10 1.90 9.80
N ILE A 7 -38.54 2.98 10.35
CA ILE A 7 -37.10 3.23 10.40
C ILE A 7 -36.43 2.21 11.32
N ASN A 8 -37.00 1.93 12.49
CA ASN A 8 -36.44 0.97 13.43
C ASN A 8 -36.48 -0.47 12.88
N GLN A 9 -37.59 -0.87 12.24
CA GLN A 9 -37.68 -2.17 11.58
C GLN A 9 -36.63 -2.35 10.47
N ALA A 10 -36.41 -1.32 9.64
CA ALA A 10 -35.37 -1.37 8.61
C ALA A 10 -33.96 -1.52 9.21
N LYS A 11 -33.67 -0.77 10.29
CA LYS A 11 -32.38 -0.87 11.01
C LYS A 11 -32.18 -2.25 11.64
N GLU A 12 -33.22 -2.83 12.22
CA GLU A 12 -33.18 -4.16 12.83
C GLU A 12 -33.01 -5.26 11.77
N ALA A 13 -33.72 -5.14 10.65
CA ALA A 13 -33.66 -6.09 9.55
C ALA A 13 -32.24 -6.20 8.95
N ILE A 14 -31.58 -5.05 8.73
CA ILE A 14 -30.21 -5.02 8.18
C ILE A 14 -29.13 -5.23 9.27
N GLY A 15 -29.38 -4.74 10.48
CA GLY A 15 -28.45 -4.86 11.60
C GLY A 15 -27.28 -3.86 11.59
N LYS A 16 -26.43 -3.98 12.61
CA LYS A 16 -25.23 -3.14 12.77
C LYS A 16 -24.05 -3.73 12.01
N ALA A 17 -23.08 -2.87 11.69
CA ALA A 17 -21.81 -3.29 11.10
C ALA A 17 -21.10 -4.33 11.97
N GLN A 18 -20.61 -5.39 11.34
CA GLN A 18 -19.88 -6.49 11.97
C GLN A 18 -18.38 -6.38 11.71
N PRO A 19 -17.53 -7.01 12.55
CA PRO A 19 -16.07 -6.94 12.38
C PRO A 19 -15.54 -7.50 11.07
N ASP A 20 -16.28 -8.41 10.43
CA ASP A 20 -15.99 -9.14 9.19
C ASP A 20 -16.63 -8.54 7.93
N ASP A 21 -17.53 -7.56 8.08
CA ASP A 21 -18.17 -6.85 6.94
C ASP A 21 -17.13 -6.16 6.01
N TYR A 22 -15.86 -6.04 6.43
CA TYR A 22 -14.78 -5.55 5.56
C TYR A 22 -14.44 -6.48 4.40
N ILE A 23 -14.84 -7.75 4.46
CA ILE A 23 -14.80 -8.68 3.35
C ILE A 23 -16.17 -8.64 2.69
N LEU A 24 -16.32 -7.77 1.70
CA LEU A 24 -17.59 -7.59 1.02
C LEU A 24 -17.82 -8.76 0.06
N THR A 25 -18.85 -9.58 0.33
CA THR A 25 -19.27 -10.69 -0.56
C THR A 25 -20.74 -10.54 -0.93
N PRO A 26 -21.08 -9.61 -1.84
CA PRO A 26 -22.47 -9.28 -2.11
C PRO A 26 -23.29 -10.45 -2.66
N THR A 27 -22.64 -11.45 -3.28
CA THR A 27 -23.28 -12.69 -3.74
C THR A 27 -23.97 -13.49 -2.62
N LYS A 28 -23.54 -13.32 -1.36
CA LYS A 28 -24.13 -14.01 -0.21
C LYS A 28 -25.23 -13.22 0.48
N HIS A 29 -25.25 -11.90 0.33
CA HIS A 29 -26.13 -11.03 1.11
C HIS A 29 -27.60 -11.29 0.85
N ALA A 30 -27.98 -11.68 -0.36
CA ALA A 30 -29.36 -12.02 -0.68
C ALA A 30 -29.88 -13.22 0.13
N ALA A 31 -29.04 -14.24 0.32
CA ALA A 31 -29.37 -15.40 1.15
C ALA A 31 -29.41 -15.03 2.64
N GLU A 32 -28.44 -14.24 3.11
CA GLU A 32 -28.35 -13.79 4.51
C GLU A 32 -29.53 -12.88 4.94
N LEU A 33 -30.06 -12.09 4.01
CA LEU A 33 -31.15 -11.15 4.25
C LEU A 33 -32.53 -11.71 3.93
N LYS A 34 -32.62 -12.94 3.40
CA LYS A 34 -33.88 -13.54 2.93
C LYS A 34 -35.00 -13.52 3.98
N ASP A 35 -34.67 -13.86 5.22
CA ASP A 35 -35.66 -13.97 6.29
C ASP A 35 -35.98 -12.62 6.95
N LYS A 36 -35.05 -11.65 6.90
CA LYS A 36 -35.15 -10.37 7.60
C LYS A 36 -35.64 -9.23 6.71
N ALA A 37 -35.28 -9.27 5.44
CA ALA A 37 -35.56 -8.24 4.45
C ALA A 37 -35.86 -8.89 3.07
N PRO A 38 -36.94 -9.70 2.95
CA PRO A 38 -37.22 -10.49 1.76
C PRO A 38 -37.36 -9.65 0.48
N ALA A 39 -37.93 -8.44 0.58
CA ALA A 39 -38.05 -7.52 -0.54
C ALA A 39 -36.68 -7.06 -1.08
N LEU A 40 -35.73 -6.76 -0.19
CA LEU A 40 -34.37 -6.43 -0.58
C LEU A 40 -33.64 -7.67 -1.11
N ALA A 41 -33.78 -8.82 -0.45
CA ALA A 41 -33.18 -10.07 -0.92
C ALA A 41 -33.65 -10.45 -2.34
N ALA A 42 -34.91 -10.20 -2.69
CA ALA A 42 -35.42 -10.39 -4.05
C ALA A 42 -34.73 -9.45 -5.07
N ILE A 43 -34.49 -8.19 -4.70
CA ILE A 43 -33.73 -7.23 -5.51
C ILE A 43 -32.30 -7.73 -5.70
N LEU A 44 -31.62 -8.11 -4.62
CA LEU A 44 -30.23 -8.59 -4.65
C LEU A 44 -30.06 -9.89 -5.46
N ASN A 45 -31.11 -10.73 -5.53
CA ASN A 45 -31.15 -11.94 -6.37
C ASN A 45 -31.53 -11.69 -7.84
N SER A 46 -31.77 -10.44 -8.24
CA SER A 46 -31.97 -10.13 -9.66
C SER A 46 -30.73 -10.49 -10.47
N SER A 47 -30.91 -10.86 -11.74
CA SER A 47 -29.81 -11.24 -12.62
C SER A 47 -28.78 -10.13 -12.77
N GLU A 48 -29.24 -8.87 -12.87
CA GLU A 48 -28.37 -7.69 -13.00
C GLU A 48 -27.49 -7.51 -11.74
N LEU A 49 -28.07 -7.60 -10.54
CA LEU A 49 -27.32 -7.44 -9.29
C LEU A 49 -26.41 -8.63 -8.98
N THR A 50 -26.81 -9.84 -9.38
CA THR A 50 -25.96 -11.02 -9.25
C THR A 50 -24.71 -10.89 -10.13
N ILE A 51 -24.89 -10.48 -11.40
CA ILE A 51 -23.77 -10.29 -12.33
C ILE A 51 -22.82 -9.19 -11.85
N THR A 52 -23.36 -8.03 -11.42
CA THR A 52 -22.53 -6.92 -10.93
C THR A 52 -21.82 -7.26 -9.61
N ALA A 53 -22.46 -8.03 -8.72
CA ALA A 53 -21.82 -8.56 -7.51
C ALA A 53 -20.65 -9.49 -7.83
N GLU A 54 -20.84 -10.46 -8.73
CA GLU A 54 -19.79 -11.38 -9.17
C GLU A 54 -18.63 -10.65 -9.85
N GLN A 55 -18.93 -9.66 -10.70
CA GLN A 55 -17.91 -8.82 -11.33
C GLN A 55 -17.07 -8.07 -10.29
N TYR A 56 -17.70 -7.46 -9.30
CA TYR A 56 -16.99 -6.80 -8.20
C TYR A 56 -16.08 -7.77 -7.45
N GLU A 57 -16.60 -8.93 -7.03
CA GLU A 57 -15.83 -9.92 -6.27
C GLU A 57 -14.62 -10.44 -7.07
N ASN A 58 -14.80 -10.66 -8.38
CA ASN A 58 -13.71 -11.06 -9.28
C ASN A 58 -12.65 -9.97 -9.41
N TYR A 59 -13.04 -8.71 -9.66
CA TYR A 59 -12.09 -7.61 -9.77
C TYR A 59 -11.37 -7.33 -8.45
N ASP A 60 -12.03 -7.44 -7.29
CA ASP A 60 -11.36 -7.26 -6.00
C ASP A 60 -10.33 -8.37 -5.76
N LYS A 61 -10.64 -9.62 -6.11
CA LYS A 61 -9.68 -10.73 -6.05
C LYS A 61 -8.48 -10.51 -6.96
N GLU A 62 -8.69 -10.05 -8.19
CA GLU A 62 -7.60 -9.72 -9.12
C GLU A 62 -6.74 -8.55 -8.61
N ALA A 63 -7.36 -7.51 -8.05
CA ALA A 63 -6.67 -6.38 -7.45
C ALA A 63 -5.82 -6.79 -6.25
N LEU A 64 -6.31 -7.71 -5.39
CA LEU A 64 -5.56 -8.26 -4.27
C LEU A 64 -4.39 -9.13 -4.74
N ALA A 65 -4.58 -9.95 -5.78
CA ALA A 65 -3.51 -10.75 -6.37
C ALA A 65 -2.38 -9.85 -6.92
N ALA A 66 -2.73 -8.85 -7.73
CA ALA A 66 -1.78 -7.89 -8.28
C ALA A 66 -1.06 -7.07 -7.19
N GLN A 67 -1.78 -6.67 -6.13
CA GLN A 67 -1.18 -6.01 -4.96
C GLN A 67 -0.11 -6.88 -4.32
N ASN A 68 -0.43 -8.15 -4.08
CA ASN A 68 0.46 -9.08 -3.39
C ASN A 68 1.70 -9.36 -4.23
N GLU A 69 1.53 -9.55 -5.54
CA GLU A 69 2.63 -9.72 -6.49
C GLU A 69 3.55 -8.50 -6.50
N PHE A 70 3.00 -7.30 -6.72
CA PHE A 70 3.78 -6.07 -6.68
C PHE A 70 4.54 -5.91 -5.36
N ARG A 71 3.86 -6.03 -4.22
CA ARG A 71 4.49 -5.86 -2.90
C ARG A 71 5.58 -6.89 -2.65
N HIS A 72 5.36 -8.14 -3.05
CA HIS A 72 6.34 -9.19 -2.87
C HIS A 72 7.61 -8.89 -3.67
N VAL A 73 7.47 -8.65 -4.98
CA VAL A 73 8.61 -8.39 -5.88
C VAL A 73 9.32 -7.10 -5.48
N PHE A 74 8.59 -6.01 -5.23
CA PHE A 74 9.18 -4.73 -4.84
C PHE A 74 9.92 -4.80 -3.49
N ASN A 75 9.32 -5.39 -2.46
CA ASN A 75 9.98 -5.48 -1.16
C ASN A 75 11.23 -6.37 -1.22
N ARG A 76 11.20 -7.45 -2.02
CA ARG A 76 12.37 -8.29 -2.28
C ARG A 76 13.46 -7.50 -3.00
N ALA A 77 13.11 -6.78 -4.06
CA ALA A 77 14.03 -5.96 -4.82
C ALA A 77 14.72 -4.88 -3.96
N ASN A 78 13.94 -4.14 -3.16
CA ASN A 78 14.46 -3.09 -2.28
C ASN A 78 15.33 -3.68 -1.15
N GLY A 79 14.94 -4.83 -0.60
CA GLY A 79 15.74 -5.54 0.40
C GLY A 79 17.08 -6.05 -0.16
N LEU A 80 17.07 -6.62 -1.38
CA LEU A 80 18.28 -7.08 -2.06
C LEU A 80 19.19 -5.92 -2.47
N ALA A 81 18.62 -4.77 -2.85
CA ALA A 81 19.37 -3.55 -3.12
C ALA A 81 20.11 -3.05 -1.86
N LEU A 82 19.41 -3.04 -0.71
CA LEU A 82 20.03 -2.73 0.57
C LEU A 82 21.14 -3.73 0.92
N ALA A 83 20.88 -5.03 0.79
CA ALA A 83 21.87 -6.07 1.07
C ALA A 83 23.13 -5.91 0.19
N THR A 84 22.94 -5.62 -1.09
CA THR A 84 24.03 -5.34 -2.03
C THR A 84 24.87 -4.17 -1.55
N ALA A 85 24.26 -3.05 -1.21
CA ALA A 85 24.97 -1.86 -0.74
C ALA A 85 25.71 -2.10 0.58
N VAL A 86 25.14 -2.89 1.49
CA VAL A 86 25.81 -3.31 2.73
C VAL A 86 27.02 -4.19 2.42
N LEU A 87 26.89 -5.19 1.55
CA LEU A 87 28.00 -6.08 1.17
C LEU A 87 29.11 -5.31 0.47
N VAL A 88 28.79 -4.36 -0.42
CA VAL A 88 29.78 -3.45 -1.03
C VAL A 88 30.50 -2.64 0.05
N ALA A 89 29.76 -2.06 1.00
CA ALA A 89 30.37 -1.31 2.09
C ALA A 89 31.31 -2.18 2.95
N LEU A 90 30.95 -3.45 3.20
CA LEU A 90 31.81 -4.41 3.89
C LEU A 90 33.08 -4.74 3.09
N VAL A 91 33.00 -4.89 1.77
CA VAL A 91 34.17 -5.03 0.87
C VAL A 91 35.06 -3.78 0.91
N LEU A 92 34.49 -2.59 1.15
CA LEU A 92 35.28 -1.39 1.38
C LEU A 92 35.93 -1.38 2.76
N ALA A 93 35.26 -1.93 3.77
CA ALA A 93 35.74 -2.01 5.15
C ALA A 93 36.84 -3.06 5.38
N THR A 94 37.04 -4.02 4.46
CA THR A 94 38.06 -5.07 4.62
C THR A 94 39.48 -4.52 4.78
N GLY A 95 39.76 -3.31 4.26
CA GLY A 95 41.01 -2.58 4.50
C GLY A 95 41.35 -2.36 5.99
N ILE A 96 40.34 -2.28 6.86
CA ILE A 96 40.52 -2.23 8.33
C ILE A 96 40.78 -3.63 8.86
N LEU A 97 40.00 -4.60 8.39
CA LEU A 97 40.04 -5.99 8.84
C LEU A 97 41.33 -6.70 8.45
N GLN A 98 42.10 -6.21 7.47
CA GLN A 98 43.41 -6.79 7.12
C GLN A 98 44.34 -6.91 8.33
N SER A 99 44.29 -5.92 9.23
CA SER A 99 45.08 -5.92 10.47
C SER A 99 44.61 -6.92 11.53
N PHE A 100 43.41 -7.48 11.37
CA PHE A 100 42.79 -8.43 12.29
C PHE A 100 42.61 -9.83 11.71
N LEU A 101 42.74 -10.00 10.39
CA LEU A 101 42.55 -11.27 9.70
C LEU A 101 43.91 -11.91 9.38
N PRO A 102 44.23 -13.10 9.92
CA PRO A 102 45.51 -13.75 9.66
C PRO A 102 45.58 -14.36 8.25
N GLY A 103 46.72 -14.16 7.58
CA GLY A 103 47.11 -14.86 6.34
C GLY A 103 46.14 -14.65 5.16
N ASN A 104 45.88 -15.72 4.40
CA ASN A 104 45.04 -15.67 3.20
C ASN A 104 43.53 -15.51 3.48
N THR A 105 43.11 -15.49 4.75
CA THR A 105 41.69 -15.39 5.15
C THR A 105 41.01 -14.14 4.57
N GLU A 106 41.74 -13.03 4.50
CA GLU A 106 41.24 -11.77 3.96
C GLU A 106 40.76 -11.90 2.49
N HIS A 107 41.53 -12.60 1.67
CA HIS A 107 41.21 -12.79 0.26
C HIS A 107 39.91 -13.58 0.10
N TYR A 108 39.73 -14.65 0.89
CA TYR A 108 38.50 -15.44 0.87
C TYR A 108 37.29 -14.63 1.36
N VAL A 109 37.45 -13.77 2.37
CA VAL A 109 36.38 -12.88 2.85
C VAL A 109 35.99 -11.87 1.79
N ILE A 110 36.97 -11.20 1.14
CA ILE A 110 36.70 -10.25 0.06
C ILE A 110 35.98 -10.93 -1.11
N ILE A 111 36.47 -12.10 -1.54
CA ILE A 111 35.85 -12.88 -2.62
C ILE A 111 34.42 -13.26 -2.25
N GLY A 112 34.20 -13.80 -1.05
CA GLY A 112 32.87 -14.20 -0.58
C GLY A 112 31.87 -13.03 -0.52
N LEU A 113 32.28 -11.90 0.06
CA LEU A 113 31.44 -10.70 0.11
C LEU A 113 31.16 -10.13 -1.29
N SER A 114 32.14 -10.15 -2.18
CA SER A 114 31.99 -9.66 -3.56
C SER A 114 31.05 -10.54 -4.37
N ILE A 115 31.18 -11.86 -4.28
CA ILE A 115 30.25 -12.82 -4.91
C ILE A 115 28.84 -12.60 -4.36
N GLY A 116 28.70 -12.45 -3.04
CA GLY A 116 27.43 -12.12 -2.40
C GLY A 116 26.81 -10.84 -2.97
N ALA A 117 27.58 -9.75 -3.04
CA ALA A 117 27.12 -8.47 -3.57
C ALA A 117 26.69 -8.55 -5.05
N ILE A 118 27.43 -9.31 -5.87
CA ILE A 118 27.08 -9.53 -7.28
C ILE A 118 25.77 -10.29 -7.38
N ILE A 119 25.60 -11.37 -6.61
CA ILE A 119 24.37 -12.18 -6.62
C ILE A 119 23.17 -11.36 -6.15
N THR A 120 23.28 -10.67 -5.01
CA THR A 120 22.17 -9.85 -4.50
C THR A 120 21.86 -8.69 -5.45
N GLY A 121 22.87 -8.09 -6.07
CA GLY A 121 22.70 -6.98 -7.01
C GLY A 121 22.02 -7.44 -8.31
N ALA A 122 22.42 -8.59 -8.85
CA ALA A 122 21.80 -9.17 -10.04
C ALA A 122 20.33 -9.54 -9.79
N LEU A 123 20.01 -10.13 -8.63
CA LEU A 123 18.64 -10.44 -8.24
C LEU A 123 17.80 -9.16 -8.00
N ALA A 124 18.36 -8.14 -7.35
CA ALA A 124 17.70 -6.85 -7.19
C ALA A 124 17.37 -6.21 -8.55
N ALA A 125 18.35 -6.19 -9.47
CA ALA A 125 18.16 -5.65 -10.81
C ALA A 125 17.11 -6.43 -11.62
N LYS A 126 17.13 -7.76 -11.54
CA LYS A 126 16.09 -8.61 -12.13
C LYS A 126 14.70 -8.23 -11.61
N ASP A 127 14.53 -8.18 -10.29
CA ASP A 127 13.23 -7.91 -9.68
C ASP A 127 12.72 -6.50 -9.97
N LEU A 128 13.60 -5.49 -9.98
CA LEU A 128 13.23 -4.13 -10.40
C LEU A 128 12.83 -4.09 -11.87
N ASN A 129 13.55 -4.82 -12.73
CA ASN A 129 13.17 -4.93 -14.13
C ASN A 129 11.81 -5.62 -14.28
N THR A 130 11.50 -6.63 -13.48
CA THR A 130 10.17 -7.25 -13.43
C THR A 130 9.10 -6.26 -12.99
N VAL A 131 9.35 -5.45 -11.95
CA VAL A 131 8.41 -4.39 -11.51
C VAL A 131 8.14 -3.38 -12.62
N LYS A 132 9.19 -2.96 -13.34
CA LYS A 132 9.13 -1.93 -14.38
C LYS A 132 8.53 -2.45 -15.69
N GLN A 133 9.13 -3.47 -16.29
CA GLN A 133 8.69 -4.02 -17.58
C GLN A 133 7.37 -4.78 -17.48
N GLY A 134 7.11 -5.41 -16.33
CA GLY A 134 5.81 -6.02 -16.05
C GLY A 134 4.73 -5.01 -15.69
N GLU A 135 5.06 -3.71 -15.60
CA GLU A 135 4.16 -2.64 -15.18
C GLU A 135 3.37 -2.98 -13.89
N LEU A 136 3.95 -3.75 -12.97
CA LEU A 136 3.21 -4.40 -11.87
C LEU A 136 2.44 -3.41 -10.99
N LEU A 137 3.01 -2.21 -10.78
CA LEU A 137 2.34 -1.16 -10.02
C LEU A 137 1.11 -0.63 -10.76
N LYS A 138 1.25 -0.35 -12.07
CA LYS A 138 0.18 0.17 -12.91
C LYS A 138 -0.93 -0.87 -13.07
N ASP A 139 -0.58 -2.14 -13.26
CA ASP A 139 -1.53 -3.24 -13.28
C ASP A 139 -2.31 -3.35 -11.97
N TRP A 140 -1.62 -3.31 -10.82
CA TRP A 140 -2.28 -3.31 -9.52
C TRP A 140 -3.23 -2.10 -9.36
N MET A 141 -2.78 -0.89 -9.68
CA MET A 141 -3.62 0.32 -9.55
C MET A 141 -4.82 0.29 -10.50
N ALA A 142 -4.66 -0.19 -11.74
CA ALA A 142 -5.73 -0.31 -12.71
C ALA A 142 -6.80 -1.32 -12.24
N LYS A 143 -6.37 -2.50 -11.79
CA LYS A 143 -7.28 -3.52 -11.22
C LYS A 143 -7.98 -3.02 -9.97
N ARG A 144 -7.27 -2.28 -9.10
CA ARG A 144 -7.89 -1.68 -7.90
C ARG A 144 -8.94 -0.63 -8.27
N ALA A 145 -8.66 0.22 -9.25
CA ALA A 145 -9.64 1.19 -9.74
C ALA A 145 -10.86 0.49 -10.36
N ALA A 146 -10.66 -0.58 -11.14
CA ALA A 146 -11.75 -1.38 -11.72
C ALA A 146 -12.64 -2.02 -10.64
N ALA A 147 -12.04 -2.64 -9.62
CA ALA A 147 -12.76 -3.21 -8.48
C ALA A 147 -13.60 -2.16 -7.76
N GLU A 148 -13.03 -0.99 -7.52
CA GLU A 148 -13.75 0.07 -6.84
C GLU A 148 -14.85 0.72 -7.68
N CYS A 149 -14.64 0.93 -8.98
CA CYS A 149 -15.69 1.37 -9.89
C CYS A 149 -16.85 0.38 -9.90
N SER A 150 -16.55 -0.92 -10.01
CA SER A 150 -17.57 -1.98 -9.97
C SER A 150 -18.30 -2.03 -8.62
N ARG A 151 -17.60 -1.78 -7.50
CA ARG A 151 -18.26 -1.63 -6.19
C ARG A 151 -19.24 -0.47 -6.15
N LEU A 152 -18.84 0.71 -6.65
CA LEU A 152 -19.72 1.88 -6.69
C LEU A 152 -20.93 1.63 -7.60
N GLU A 153 -20.71 1.00 -8.75
CA GLU A 153 -21.76 0.58 -9.68
C GLU A 153 -22.74 -0.38 -9.01
N TYR A 154 -22.25 -1.44 -8.36
CA TYR A 154 -23.09 -2.39 -7.62
C TYR A 154 -24.03 -1.68 -6.63
N PHE A 155 -23.51 -0.82 -5.76
CA PHE A 155 -24.36 -0.11 -4.79
C PHE A 155 -25.29 0.92 -5.44
N ASN A 156 -24.91 1.51 -6.57
CA ASN A 156 -25.80 2.38 -7.33
C ASN A 156 -26.97 1.58 -7.92
N THR A 157 -26.69 0.42 -8.51
CA THR A 157 -27.71 -0.49 -9.04
C THR A 157 -28.66 -0.99 -7.94
N VAL A 158 -28.17 -1.29 -6.73
CA VAL A 158 -29.03 -1.61 -5.57
C VAL A 158 -29.95 -0.44 -5.23
N ALA A 159 -29.42 0.78 -5.23
CA ALA A 159 -30.18 1.97 -4.87
C ALA A 159 -31.30 2.26 -5.88
N THR A 160 -30.99 2.19 -7.18
CA THR A 160 -31.91 2.53 -8.28
C THR A 160 -32.84 1.40 -8.72
N ALA A 161 -32.61 0.17 -8.26
CA ALA A 161 -33.46 -0.97 -8.58
C ALA A 161 -34.96 -0.66 -8.29
N PRO A 162 -35.92 -1.16 -9.06
CA PRO A 162 -37.33 -0.87 -8.81
C PRO A 162 -37.77 -1.24 -7.38
N VAL A 163 -38.55 -0.38 -6.75
CA VAL A 163 -39.13 -0.67 -5.42
C VAL A 163 -40.24 -1.71 -5.58
N ALA A 164 -40.11 -2.82 -4.86
CA ALA A 164 -41.19 -3.80 -4.79
C ALA A 164 -42.43 -3.17 -4.14
N PRO A 165 -43.63 -3.26 -4.76
CA PRO A 165 -44.85 -2.62 -4.26
C PRO A 165 -45.44 -3.30 -3.02
N THR A 166 -44.85 -4.41 -2.55
CA THR A 166 -45.38 -5.23 -1.47
C THR A 166 -44.29 -5.53 -0.44
N GLY A 167 -44.51 -5.08 0.79
CA GLY A 167 -43.63 -5.32 1.94
C GLY A 167 -44.07 -4.50 3.15
N GLU A 168 -43.93 -5.06 4.35
CA GLU A 168 -44.23 -4.34 5.60
C GLU A 168 -43.25 -3.18 5.85
N ILE A 169 -41.99 -3.35 5.45
CA ILE A 169 -40.92 -2.35 5.56
C ILE A 169 -40.71 -1.67 4.20
N PRO A 170 -40.71 -0.32 4.13
CA PRO A 170 -40.40 0.41 2.91
C PRO A 170 -39.04 0.00 2.33
N THR A 171 -39.06 -0.52 1.11
CA THR A 171 -37.87 -1.01 0.41
C THR A 171 -36.76 0.05 0.29
N ALA A 172 -37.14 1.32 0.14
CA ALA A 172 -36.21 2.46 0.14
C ALA A 172 -35.36 2.52 1.43
N LEU A 173 -36.01 2.35 2.59
CA LEU A 173 -35.32 2.31 3.89
C LEU A 173 -34.42 1.07 4.01
N LEU A 174 -34.85 -0.09 3.49
CA LEU A 174 -34.03 -1.31 3.47
C LEU A 174 -32.76 -1.12 2.63
N LYS A 175 -32.88 -0.57 1.42
CA LYS A 175 -31.73 -0.25 0.56
C LYS A 175 -30.79 0.75 1.21
N PHE A 176 -31.33 1.79 1.84
CA PHE A 176 -30.53 2.80 2.54
C PHE A 176 -29.77 2.20 3.73
N GLU A 177 -30.42 1.38 4.54
CA GLU A 177 -29.76 0.70 5.66
C GLU A 177 -28.71 -0.32 5.19
N TYR A 178 -28.98 -1.02 4.08
CA TYR A 178 -28.03 -1.90 3.42
C TYR A 178 -26.78 -1.13 2.94
N PHE A 179 -26.99 0.00 2.26
CA PHE A 179 -25.91 0.90 1.87
C PHE A 179 -25.14 1.41 3.09
N ARG A 180 -25.82 1.87 4.15
CA ARG A 180 -25.16 2.31 5.38
C ARG A 180 -24.22 1.23 5.91
N ARG A 181 -24.73 0.01 6.11
CA ARG A 181 -23.94 -1.08 6.70
C ARG A 181 -22.77 -1.49 5.80
N TYR A 182 -23.06 -1.87 4.55
CA TYR A 182 -22.08 -2.55 3.70
C TYR A 182 -21.22 -1.61 2.85
N GLN A 183 -21.60 -0.34 2.72
CA GLN A 183 -20.79 0.67 2.03
C GLN A 183 -20.20 1.68 3.02
N LEU A 184 -21.05 2.45 3.70
CA LEU A 184 -20.58 3.58 4.51
C LEU A 184 -19.76 3.12 5.73
N ASP A 185 -20.31 2.22 6.54
CA ASP A 185 -19.67 1.79 7.78
C ASP A 185 -18.41 0.97 7.49
N VAL A 186 -18.45 0.12 6.46
CA VAL A 186 -17.29 -0.64 5.96
C VAL A 186 -16.16 0.30 5.54
N GLN A 187 -16.46 1.32 4.73
CA GLN A 187 -15.46 2.28 4.28
C GLN A 187 -14.91 3.13 5.43
N LEU A 188 -15.78 3.59 6.34
CA LEU A 188 -15.36 4.28 7.56
C LEU A 188 -14.40 3.43 8.39
N ALA A 189 -14.72 2.15 8.60
CA ALA A 189 -13.86 1.23 9.34
C ALA A 189 -12.54 0.97 8.61
N PHE A 190 -12.58 0.77 7.29
CA PHE A 190 -11.40 0.57 6.44
C PHE A 190 -10.45 1.75 6.54
N PHE A 191 -10.90 2.97 6.24
CA PHE A 191 -10.04 4.16 6.23
C PHE A 191 -9.48 4.48 7.62
N LYS A 192 -10.26 4.28 8.69
CA LYS A 192 -9.76 4.44 10.06
C LYS A 192 -8.63 3.46 10.38
N ARG A 193 -8.87 2.16 10.19
CA ARG A 193 -7.89 1.11 10.51
C ARG A 193 -6.65 1.23 9.63
N ARG A 194 -6.85 1.37 8.32
CA ARG A 194 -5.77 1.47 7.34
C ARG A 194 -4.98 2.77 7.50
N GLY A 195 -5.65 3.88 7.75
CA GLY A 195 -5.01 5.16 8.04
C GLY A 195 -4.11 5.09 9.28
N ALA A 196 -4.57 4.48 10.37
CA ALA A 196 -3.76 4.27 11.57
C ALA A 196 -2.50 3.44 11.29
N LYS A 197 -2.65 2.33 10.55
CA LYS A 197 -1.53 1.47 10.14
C LYS A 197 -0.52 2.23 9.28
N LEU A 198 -0.99 3.03 8.31
CA LEU A 198 -0.12 3.84 7.47
C LEU A 198 0.65 4.91 8.24
N ARG A 199 0.05 5.54 9.28
CA ARG A 199 0.79 6.45 10.18
C ARG A 199 1.85 5.73 10.99
N GLU A 200 1.59 4.48 11.40
CA GLU A 200 2.59 3.66 12.08
C GLU A 200 3.75 3.29 11.14
N ASP A 201 3.43 2.86 9.91
CA ASP A 201 4.43 2.53 8.90
C ASP A 201 5.27 3.75 8.48
N ALA A 202 4.65 4.94 8.36
CA ALA A 202 5.34 6.21 8.13
C ALA A 202 6.32 6.53 9.29
N ARG A 203 5.88 6.39 10.54
CA ARG A 203 6.74 6.61 11.72
C ARG A 203 7.92 5.65 11.76
N LYS A 204 7.72 4.37 11.44
CA LYS A 204 8.81 3.38 11.34
C LYS A 204 9.80 3.76 10.25
N THR A 205 9.31 4.15 9.07
CA THR A 205 10.16 4.54 7.93
C THR A 205 10.95 5.82 8.22
N LEU A 206 10.32 6.81 8.87
CA LEU A 206 10.99 8.01 9.35
C LEU A 206 12.07 7.68 10.38
N SER A 207 11.78 6.80 11.34
CA SER A 207 12.75 6.36 12.34
C SER A 207 13.97 5.70 11.70
N TYR A 208 13.78 4.83 10.70
CA TYR A 208 14.89 4.24 9.96
C TYR A 208 15.74 5.29 9.25
N SER A 209 15.11 6.28 8.61
CA SER A 209 15.82 7.38 7.97
C SER A 209 16.59 8.24 8.98
N SER A 210 15.98 8.58 10.12
CA SER A 210 16.64 9.36 11.18
C SER A 210 17.84 8.62 11.78
N TRP A 211 17.70 7.33 12.09
CA TRP A 211 18.82 6.51 12.57
C TRP A 211 19.91 6.36 11.52
N ALA A 212 19.54 6.25 10.25
CA ALA A 212 20.50 6.23 9.15
C ALA A 212 21.30 7.55 9.08
N ILE A 213 20.64 8.70 9.09
CA ILE A 213 21.33 10.00 9.04
C ILE A 213 22.24 10.19 10.26
N ALA A 214 21.75 9.90 11.46
CA ALA A 214 22.53 9.99 12.69
C ALA A 214 23.75 9.06 12.66
N GLY A 215 23.55 7.80 12.26
CA GLY A 215 24.62 6.81 12.14
C GLY A 215 25.67 7.22 11.10
N ALA A 216 25.25 7.75 9.95
CA ALA A 216 26.16 8.26 8.93
C ALA A 216 27.00 9.43 9.44
N ALA A 217 26.39 10.37 10.17
CA ALA A 217 27.07 11.51 10.77
C ALA A 217 28.10 11.07 11.82
N ILE A 218 27.72 10.14 12.71
CA ILE A 218 28.62 9.56 13.72
C ILE A 218 29.79 8.83 13.05
N ALA A 219 29.52 7.95 12.08
CA ALA A 219 30.56 7.22 11.36
C ALA A 219 31.54 8.16 10.66
N THR A 220 31.03 9.20 9.99
CA THR A 220 31.85 10.19 9.30
C THR A 220 32.68 11.02 10.28
N GLY A 221 32.09 11.47 11.39
CA GLY A 221 32.79 12.24 12.41
C GLY A 221 33.91 11.45 13.10
N ILE A 222 33.63 10.19 13.48
CA ILE A 222 34.63 9.29 14.06
C ILE A 222 35.75 9.00 13.06
N ALA A 223 35.41 8.72 11.79
CA ALA A 223 36.40 8.49 10.75
C ALA A 223 37.29 9.73 10.54
N GLY A 224 36.71 10.92 10.52
CA GLY A 224 37.44 12.19 10.42
C GLY A 224 38.47 12.36 11.55
N ILE A 225 38.05 12.21 12.80
CA ILE A 225 38.92 12.36 13.97
C ILE A 225 40.02 11.29 13.99
N LEU A 226 39.64 10.02 13.80
CA LEU A 226 40.57 8.91 13.94
C LEU A 226 41.54 8.79 12.76
N SER A 227 41.15 9.21 11.55
CA SER A 227 42.03 9.19 10.37
C SER A 227 43.23 10.12 10.51
N VAL A 228 43.11 11.22 11.27
CA VAL A 228 44.22 12.12 11.60
C VAL A 228 45.28 11.40 12.44
N VAL A 229 44.85 10.54 13.36
CA VAL A 229 45.75 9.81 14.26
C VAL A 229 46.33 8.58 13.57
N LYS A 230 45.49 7.81 12.87
CA LYS A 230 45.86 6.60 12.14
C LYS A 230 45.06 6.52 10.83
N PRO A 231 45.70 6.68 9.66
CA PRO A 231 45.01 6.73 8.36
C PRO A 231 44.09 5.54 8.06
N HIS A 232 44.37 4.35 8.59
CA HIS A 232 43.52 3.16 8.39
C HIS A 232 42.12 3.29 9.00
N PHE A 233 41.90 4.18 9.98
CA PHE A 233 40.56 4.46 10.51
C PHE A 233 39.68 5.28 9.55
N ALA A 234 40.21 5.83 8.46
CA ALA A 234 39.40 6.47 7.43
C ALA A 234 38.35 5.49 6.85
N ALA A 235 38.63 4.19 6.86
CA ALA A 235 37.70 3.18 6.39
C ALA A 235 36.49 2.97 7.34
N ILE A 236 36.45 3.57 8.55
CA ILE A 236 35.22 3.66 9.36
C ILE A 236 34.14 4.46 8.60
N ALA A 237 34.55 5.36 7.70
CA ALA A 237 33.62 6.09 6.84
C ALA A 237 32.79 5.16 5.93
N THR A 238 33.22 3.91 5.72
CA THR A 238 32.44 2.91 4.96
C THR A 238 31.17 2.49 5.70
N LEU A 239 31.11 2.60 7.04
CA LEU A 239 29.86 2.48 7.79
C LEU A 239 28.86 3.58 7.39
N GLY A 240 29.37 4.76 7.01
CA GLY A 240 28.55 5.82 6.42
C GLY A 240 27.82 5.36 5.15
N SER A 241 28.42 4.49 4.34
CA SER A 241 27.79 3.91 3.16
C SER A 241 26.66 2.92 3.51
N VAL A 242 26.80 2.15 4.58
CA VAL A 242 25.73 1.28 5.11
C VAL A 242 24.52 2.12 5.53
N PHE A 243 24.77 3.20 6.27
CA PHE A 243 23.72 4.12 6.70
C PHE A 243 23.09 4.87 5.52
N ALA A 244 23.89 5.32 4.54
CA ALA A 244 23.37 5.92 3.32
C ALA A 244 22.45 4.95 2.55
N ALA A 245 22.80 3.67 2.48
CA ALA A 245 21.98 2.63 1.89
C ALA A 245 20.66 2.41 2.65
N LEU A 246 20.70 2.40 3.99
CA LEU A 246 19.50 2.31 4.81
C LEU A 246 18.58 3.53 4.62
N SER A 247 19.14 4.73 4.52
CA SER A 247 18.40 5.96 4.22
C SER A 247 17.76 5.91 2.83
N ALA A 248 18.48 5.43 1.81
CA ALA A 248 17.95 5.23 0.47
C ALA A 248 16.81 4.20 0.47
N TYR A 249 16.97 3.06 1.14
CA TYR A 249 15.94 2.04 1.32
C TYR A 249 14.66 2.63 1.92
N ALA A 250 14.79 3.38 3.02
CA ALA A 250 13.66 4.02 3.70
C ALA A 250 12.98 5.07 2.80
N THR A 251 13.78 5.87 2.09
CA THR A 251 13.30 6.91 1.18
C THR A 251 12.51 6.33 0.02
N ILE A 252 13.05 5.31 -0.66
CA ILE A 252 12.38 4.64 -1.79
C ILE A 252 11.08 3.97 -1.32
N ARG A 253 11.12 3.34 -0.14
CA ARG A 253 9.92 2.75 0.47
C ARG A 253 8.84 3.82 0.69
N GLU A 254 9.18 4.97 1.28
CA GLU A 254 8.19 6.03 1.50
C GLU A 254 7.74 6.69 0.20
N GLN A 255 8.60 6.83 -0.80
CA GLN A 255 8.22 7.39 -2.10
C GLN A 255 7.21 6.51 -2.85
N ILE A 256 7.35 5.18 -2.74
CA ILE A 256 6.45 4.22 -3.38
C ILE A 256 5.15 4.05 -2.58
N TYR A 257 5.24 3.84 -1.27
CA TYR A 257 4.04 3.61 -0.45
C TYR A 257 3.33 4.91 -0.04
N GLN A 258 4.00 6.05 -0.07
CA GLN A 258 3.50 7.38 0.31
C GLN A 258 2.69 7.33 1.62
N SER A 259 3.17 6.57 2.60
CA SER A 259 2.39 6.15 3.76
C SER A 259 1.85 7.35 4.54
N GLN A 260 2.67 8.39 4.70
CA GLN A 260 2.27 9.61 5.39
C GLN A 260 1.15 10.33 4.63
N ARG A 261 1.36 10.57 3.33
CA ARG A 261 0.41 11.29 2.49
C ARG A 261 -0.92 10.54 2.37
N ILE A 262 -0.90 9.22 2.21
CA ILE A 262 -2.12 8.40 2.19
C ILE A 262 -2.83 8.47 3.55
N ALA A 263 -2.10 8.40 4.66
CA ALA A 263 -2.71 8.45 5.99
C ALA A 263 -3.40 9.80 6.28
N GLU A 264 -2.80 10.91 5.85
CA GLU A 264 -3.41 12.24 5.93
C GLU A 264 -4.70 12.30 5.12
N ARG A 265 -4.67 11.83 3.85
CA ARG A 265 -5.87 11.73 3.01
C ARG A 265 -6.96 10.88 3.64
N TYR A 266 -6.62 9.73 4.23
CA TYR A 266 -7.59 8.85 4.87
C TYR A 266 -8.22 9.51 6.10
N THR A 267 -7.47 10.35 6.80
CA THR A 267 -8.00 11.14 7.91
C THR A 267 -9.05 12.13 7.41
N LEU A 268 -8.77 12.83 6.30
CA LEU A 268 -9.73 13.75 5.68
C LEU A 268 -10.99 13.01 5.20
N THR A 269 -10.83 11.90 4.48
CA THR A 269 -11.96 11.06 4.02
C THR A 269 -12.80 10.57 5.19
N VAL A 270 -12.19 10.09 6.27
CA VAL A 270 -12.91 9.68 7.48
C VAL A 270 -13.71 10.84 8.06
N ASN A 271 -13.12 12.03 8.19
CA ASN A 271 -13.83 13.19 8.73
C ASN A 271 -15.04 13.56 7.85
N THR A 272 -14.89 13.57 6.53
CA THR A 272 -15.98 13.84 5.59
C THR A 272 -17.08 12.79 5.68
N LEU A 273 -16.73 11.50 5.64
CA LEU A 273 -17.70 10.40 5.75
C LEU A 273 -18.41 10.40 7.11
N GLN A 274 -17.72 10.76 8.20
CA GLN A 274 -18.33 10.90 9.52
C GLN A 274 -19.29 12.10 9.59
N ASN A 275 -18.96 13.22 8.92
CA ASN A 275 -19.87 14.35 8.83
C ASN A 275 -21.15 13.96 8.09
N LEU A 276 -21.03 13.21 6.99
CA LEU A 276 -22.16 12.66 6.25
C LEU A 276 -22.93 11.62 7.08
N SER A 277 -22.25 10.76 7.84
CA SER A 277 -22.94 9.77 8.70
C SER A 277 -23.77 10.39 9.82
N ARG A 278 -23.48 11.64 10.23
CA ARG A 278 -24.35 12.37 11.19
C ARG A 278 -25.71 12.75 10.58
N LYS A 279 -25.84 12.69 9.25
CA LYS A 279 -27.08 12.99 8.52
C LYS A 279 -27.98 11.78 8.28
N LEU A 280 -27.60 10.59 8.77
CA LEU A 280 -28.38 9.38 8.54
C LEU A 280 -29.84 9.49 9.03
N ASP A 281 -30.07 10.11 10.19
CA ASP A 281 -31.44 10.28 10.72
C ASP A 281 -32.26 11.27 9.90
N ASP A 282 -31.66 12.39 9.49
CA ASP A 282 -32.28 13.36 8.57
C ASP A 282 -32.69 12.68 7.25
N VAL A 283 -31.80 11.86 6.68
CA VAL A 283 -32.05 11.14 5.43
C VAL A 283 -33.12 10.05 5.58
N ARG A 284 -33.11 9.27 6.68
CA ARG A 284 -34.18 8.28 6.97
C ARG A 284 -35.55 8.93 7.01
N ASN A 285 -35.65 10.07 7.71
CA ASN A 285 -36.89 10.82 7.83
C ASN A 285 -37.35 11.37 6.47
N ALA A 286 -36.41 11.88 5.67
CA ALA A 286 -36.68 12.36 4.33
C ALA A 286 -37.12 11.21 3.40
N ILE A 287 -36.50 10.03 3.47
CA ILE A 287 -36.89 8.85 2.66
C ILE A 287 -38.33 8.44 2.97
N PHE A 288 -38.71 8.40 4.25
CA PHE A 288 -40.07 8.04 4.64
C PHE A 288 -41.12 9.00 4.06
N THR A 289 -40.77 10.29 3.91
CA THR A 289 -41.68 11.36 3.49
C THR A 289 -41.69 11.56 1.97
N LEU A 290 -40.52 11.50 1.33
CA LEU A 290 -40.27 11.92 -0.06
C LEU A 290 -39.92 10.74 -0.99
N GLY A 291 -39.80 9.52 -0.47
CA GLY A 291 -39.42 8.33 -1.23
C GLY A 291 -37.91 8.24 -1.48
N ASP A 292 -37.51 7.84 -2.69
CA ASP A 292 -36.14 7.40 -2.97
C ASP A 292 -35.12 8.54 -3.19
N LEU A 293 -35.57 9.73 -3.60
CA LEU A 293 -34.66 10.82 -3.99
C LEU A 293 -33.62 11.20 -2.92
N PRO A 294 -33.98 11.38 -1.63
CA PRO A 294 -33.01 11.71 -0.59
C PRO A 294 -31.94 10.62 -0.38
N MET A 295 -32.30 9.35 -0.58
CA MET A 295 -31.34 8.24 -0.54
C MET A 295 -30.33 8.36 -1.68
N LEU A 296 -30.80 8.60 -2.90
CA LEU A 296 -29.95 8.68 -4.09
C LEU A 296 -28.95 9.84 -3.99
N ASP A 297 -29.40 11.01 -3.53
CA ASP A 297 -28.54 12.19 -3.33
C ASP A 297 -27.47 11.90 -2.26
N PHE A 298 -27.84 11.24 -1.16
CA PHE A 298 -26.89 10.87 -0.12
C PHE A 298 -25.85 9.86 -0.62
N ILE A 299 -26.29 8.83 -1.35
CA ILE A 299 -25.40 7.81 -1.94
C ILE A 299 -24.44 8.46 -2.93
N ALA A 300 -24.92 9.37 -3.79
CA ALA A 300 -24.10 10.10 -4.74
C ALA A 300 -23.00 10.91 -4.05
N ALA A 301 -23.33 11.64 -2.97
CA ALA A 301 -22.35 12.41 -2.20
C ALA A 301 -21.26 11.53 -1.57
N ILE A 302 -21.63 10.34 -1.05
CA ILE A 302 -20.66 9.37 -0.52
C ILE A 302 -19.79 8.81 -1.65
N HIS A 303 -20.41 8.41 -2.76
CA HIS A 303 -19.69 7.86 -3.92
C HIS A 303 -18.74 8.87 -4.56
N GLU A 304 -19.11 10.14 -4.61
CA GLU A 304 -18.21 11.21 -5.07
C GLU A 304 -16.94 11.23 -4.21
N GLN A 305 -17.08 11.26 -2.88
CA GLN A 305 -15.94 11.24 -1.96
C GLN A 305 -15.06 9.99 -2.14
N LEU A 306 -15.68 8.81 -2.32
CA LEU A 306 -14.94 7.57 -2.54
C LEU A 306 -14.23 7.55 -3.91
N SER A 307 -14.83 8.14 -4.95
CA SER A 307 -14.27 8.17 -6.31
C SER A 307 -13.02 9.04 -6.46
N LEU A 308 -12.84 10.04 -5.59
CA LEU A 308 -11.70 10.95 -5.63
C LEU A 308 -10.37 10.20 -5.48
N GLU A 309 -10.34 9.12 -4.70
CA GLU A 309 -9.14 8.31 -4.51
C GLU A 309 -8.72 7.59 -5.80
N HIS A 310 -9.69 7.00 -6.52
CA HIS A 310 -9.40 6.25 -7.74
C HIS A 310 -8.90 7.15 -8.87
N LYS A 311 -9.48 8.35 -9.00
CA LYS A 311 -9.04 9.36 -9.97
C LYS A 311 -7.60 9.78 -9.71
N GLN A 312 -7.20 9.87 -8.44
CA GLN A 312 -5.82 10.19 -8.07
C GLN A 312 -4.87 9.02 -8.35
N TRP A 313 -5.27 7.78 -8.07
CA TRP A 313 -4.43 6.62 -8.43
C TRP A 313 -4.11 6.64 -9.92
N LEU A 314 -5.12 6.83 -10.78
CA LEU A 314 -4.96 6.95 -12.23
C LEU A 314 -4.01 8.10 -12.65
N GLY A 315 -4.01 9.23 -11.93
CA GLY A 315 -3.14 10.37 -12.22
C GLY A 315 -1.71 10.31 -11.64
N GLU A 316 -1.47 9.59 -10.54
CA GLU A 316 -0.20 9.64 -9.78
C GLU A 316 0.86 8.59 -10.22
N HIS A 317 0.55 7.74 -11.21
CA HIS A 317 1.41 6.66 -11.71
C HIS A 317 2.84 7.10 -12.10
N ASN A 318 2.98 8.28 -12.69
CA ASN A 318 4.25 8.74 -13.24
C ASN A 318 5.34 8.92 -12.16
N ASN A 319 4.95 9.36 -10.95
CA ASN A 319 5.90 9.62 -9.87
C ASN A 319 6.54 8.35 -9.31
N ALA A 320 5.84 7.22 -9.32
CA ALA A 320 6.36 5.96 -8.80
C ALA A 320 7.34 5.28 -9.76
N GLN A 321 7.11 5.45 -11.08
CA GLN A 321 8.02 4.95 -12.10
C GLN A 321 9.38 5.65 -12.03
N ASP A 322 9.37 6.98 -11.85
CA ASP A 322 10.58 7.78 -11.67
C ASP A 322 11.43 7.32 -10.48
N VAL A 323 10.79 6.81 -9.42
CA VAL A 323 11.47 6.31 -8.22
C VAL A 323 12.14 4.97 -8.47
N VAL A 324 11.48 4.06 -9.20
CA VAL A 324 12.07 2.80 -9.64
C VAL A 324 13.29 3.06 -10.52
N ASP A 325 13.20 4.03 -11.43
CA ASP A 325 14.29 4.42 -12.33
C ASP A 325 15.50 4.97 -11.57
N LYS A 326 15.26 5.79 -10.53
CA LYS A 326 16.32 6.29 -9.64
C LYS A 326 17.02 5.16 -8.88
N LEU A 327 16.28 4.16 -8.41
CA LEU A 327 16.86 2.99 -7.73
C LEU A 327 17.70 2.14 -8.68
N GLU A 328 17.22 1.91 -9.91
CA GLU A 328 17.97 1.20 -10.94
C GLU A 328 19.30 1.91 -11.25
N ALA A 329 19.27 3.24 -11.40
CA ALA A 329 20.46 4.05 -11.62
C ALA A 329 21.46 3.95 -10.45
N ALA A 330 20.97 3.95 -9.21
CA ALA A 330 21.80 3.78 -8.02
C ALA A 330 22.51 2.42 -7.98
N LEU A 331 21.79 1.34 -8.34
CA LEU A 331 22.38 -0.01 -8.43
C LEU A 331 23.44 -0.11 -9.53
N LYS A 332 23.18 0.46 -10.72
CA LYS A 332 24.18 0.50 -11.81
C LYS A 332 25.45 1.21 -11.38
N LYS A 333 25.31 2.34 -10.68
CA LYS A 333 26.45 3.09 -10.13
C LYS A 333 27.24 2.27 -9.11
N ALA A 334 26.56 1.58 -8.20
CA ALA A 334 27.21 0.72 -7.21
C ALA A 334 27.95 -0.45 -7.86
N ALA A 335 27.37 -1.07 -8.89
CA ALA A 335 28.01 -2.14 -9.65
C ALA A 335 29.30 -1.66 -10.36
N ALA A 336 29.27 -0.47 -10.98
CA ALA A 336 30.44 0.10 -11.64
C ALA A 336 31.60 0.41 -10.67
N GLN A 337 31.29 0.73 -9.41
CA GLN A 337 32.29 0.95 -8.36
C GLN A 337 32.96 -0.34 -7.89
N LEU A 338 32.25 -1.48 -7.93
CA LEU A 338 32.84 -2.78 -7.62
C LEU A 338 33.86 -3.20 -8.69
N THR A 339 33.55 -2.99 -9.97
CA THR A 339 34.44 -3.34 -11.08
C THR A 339 35.72 -2.50 -11.08
N SER A 340 35.61 -1.19 -10.85
CA SER A 340 36.81 -0.32 -10.84
C SER A 340 37.78 -0.61 -9.70
N LYS A 341 37.27 -1.02 -8.52
CA LYS A 341 38.11 -1.39 -7.38
C LYS A 341 38.85 -2.71 -7.63
N ALA A 342 38.20 -3.69 -8.27
CA ALA A 342 38.83 -4.97 -8.61
C ALA A 342 40.04 -4.78 -9.55
N ASP A 343 39.95 -3.84 -10.50
CA ASP A 343 41.03 -3.53 -11.43
C ASP A 343 42.21 -2.80 -10.76
N THR A 344 41.94 -1.93 -9.78
CA THR A 344 43.00 -1.23 -9.02
C THR A 344 43.77 -2.19 -8.12
N THR A 345 43.10 -3.15 -7.47
CA THR A 345 43.79 -4.15 -6.63
C THR A 345 44.71 -5.05 -7.45
N LYS A 346 44.33 -5.43 -8.68
CA LYS A 346 45.21 -6.19 -9.59
C LYS A 346 46.46 -5.40 -9.99
N ALA A 347 46.33 -4.10 -10.24
CA ALA A 347 47.45 -3.24 -10.64
C ALA A 347 48.49 -3.04 -9.52
N THR A 348 48.06 -3.00 -8.25
CA THR A 348 48.98 -2.87 -7.10
C THR A 348 49.72 -4.18 -6.80
N VAL A 349 49.10 -5.34 -7.01
CA VAL A 349 49.75 -6.65 -6.82
C VAL A 349 50.80 -6.92 -7.90
N GLN A 350 50.65 -6.39 -9.12
CA GLN A 350 51.63 -6.54 -10.20
C GLN A 350 52.82 -5.56 -10.12
N SER A 351 52.76 -4.53 -9.28
CA SER A 351 53.80 -3.49 -9.18
C SER A 351 54.65 -3.55 -7.90
N THR A 352 54.46 -4.59 -7.08
CA THR A 352 55.31 -4.84 -5.90
C THR A 352 56.39 -5.88 -6.28
N PRO A 353 57.67 -5.50 -6.41
CA PRO A 353 58.76 -6.40 -6.80
C PRO A 353 59.12 -7.44 -5.73
#